data_AF-U5VSF1-F1
#
_entry.id   AF-U5VSF1-F1
#
_cell.length_a   1.000
_cell.length_b   1.000
_cell.length_c   1.000
_cell.angle_alpha   90.00
_cell.angle_beta   90.00
_cell.angle_gamma   90.00
#
_symmetry.space_group_name_H-M   'P 1'
#
loop_
_entity.id
_entity.type
_entity.pdbx_description
1 polymer ?
#
loop_
_entity_poly.entity_id
_entity_poly.type
_entity_poly.pdbx_seq_one_letter_code
_entity_poly.pdbx_strand_id
1 'polypeptide(L)'
;MLVVMDDDRDLEFEVGELLYDLCVRLGFCLPPEANRRLVEAPPAGVDAFTDAVFEAEGMGDMSYTDLRRQVRAVVDQHMSRWPRR
;
A
#
# COMPACT_ATOMS: atom_id res chain seq x y z
N MET A 1 16.83 18.37 -18.90
CA MET A 1 16.93 17.51 -17.71
C MET A 1 15.53 16.96 -17.45
N LEU A 2 15.23 15.77 -17.95
CA LEU A 2 13.93 15.09 -17.90
C LEU A 2 14.23 13.65 -17.42
N VAL A 3 14.19 13.41 -16.12
CA VAL A 3 14.41 12.08 -15.51
C VAL A 3 13.42 11.77 -14.39
N VAL A 4 12.31 12.52 -14.28
CA VAL A 4 11.34 12.40 -13.17
C VAL A 4 9.96 11.88 -13.58
N MET A 5 9.79 11.38 -14.81
CA MET A 5 8.48 10.94 -15.33
C MET A 5 8.36 9.41 -15.50
N ASP A 6 9.43 8.66 -15.24
CA ASP A 6 9.43 7.19 -15.35
C ASP A 6 9.26 6.55 -13.96
N ASP A 7 10.08 7.00 -12.99
CA ASP A 7 10.08 6.52 -11.60
C ASP A 7 8.71 6.66 -10.88
N ASP A 8 7.97 7.73 -11.17
CA ASP A 8 6.68 7.99 -10.52
C ASP A 8 5.59 7.02 -11.01
N ARG A 9 5.56 6.72 -12.32
CA ARG A 9 4.57 5.79 -12.90
C ARG A 9 4.86 4.34 -12.54
N ASP A 10 6.14 3.96 -12.46
CA ASP A 10 6.53 2.64 -11.96
C ASP A 10 6.11 2.48 -10.49
N LEU A 11 6.26 3.52 -9.66
CA LEU A 11 5.79 3.49 -8.28
C LEU A 11 4.24 3.39 -8.19
N GLU A 12 3.50 4.18 -8.97
CA GLU A 12 2.03 4.08 -9.03
C GLU A 12 1.58 2.66 -9.40
N PHE A 13 2.27 2.01 -10.34
CA PHE A 13 2.01 0.63 -10.73
C PHE A 13 2.30 -0.37 -9.60
N GLU A 14 3.48 -0.26 -8.96
CA GLU A 14 3.87 -1.11 -7.83
C GLU A 14 2.92 -0.97 -6.63
N VAL A 15 2.44 0.24 -6.35
CA VAL A 15 1.43 0.50 -5.33
C VAL A 15 0.09 -0.11 -5.73
N GLY A 16 -0.30 0.02 -6.99
CA GLY A 16 -1.51 -0.60 -7.53
C GLY A 16 -1.50 -2.13 -7.39
N GLU A 17 -0.38 -2.78 -7.72
CA GLU A 17 -0.21 -4.23 -7.54
C GLU A 17 -0.27 -4.64 -6.06
N LEU A 18 0.37 -3.88 -5.18
CA LEU A 18 0.31 -4.10 -3.73
C LEU A 18 -1.14 -4.07 -3.23
N LEU A 19 -1.90 -3.02 -3.59
CA LEU A 19 -3.30 -2.88 -3.18
C LEU A 19 -4.20 -3.97 -3.78
N TYR A 20 -3.93 -4.38 -5.02
CA TYR A 20 -4.64 -5.50 -5.63
C TYR A 20 -4.39 -6.80 -4.88
N ASP A 21 -3.13 -7.09 -4.52
CA ASP A 21 -2.76 -8.31 -3.81
C ASP A 21 -3.39 -8.37 -2.40
N LEU A 22 -3.43 -7.23 -1.70
CA LEU A 22 -4.16 -7.10 -0.44
C LEU A 22 -5.65 -7.37 -0.58
N CYS A 23 -6.31 -6.86 -1.63
CA CYS A 23 -7.72 -7.10 -1.90
C CYS A 23 -8.00 -8.58 -2.19
N VAL A 24 -7.24 -9.22 -3.08
CA VAL A 24 -7.53 -10.61 -3.49
C VAL A 24 -7.09 -11.66 -2.48
N ARG A 25 -6.01 -11.42 -1.72
CA ARG A 25 -5.50 -12.40 -0.74
C ARG A 25 -6.10 -12.23 0.65
N LEU A 26 -6.29 -10.99 1.09
CA LEU A 26 -6.65 -10.66 2.48
C LEU A 26 -8.01 -9.99 2.61
N GLY A 27 -8.66 -9.62 1.49
CA GLY A 27 -9.98 -9.00 1.48
C GLY A 27 -9.98 -7.48 1.70
N PHE A 28 -8.82 -6.82 1.69
CA PHE A 28 -8.70 -5.36 1.85
C PHE A 28 -8.97 -4.63 0.52
N CYS A 29 -10.22 -4.68 0.08
CA CYS A 29 -10.66 -4.04 -1.15
C CYS A 29 -11.08 -2.60 -0.87
N LEU A 30 -10.07 -1.73 -0.79
CA LEU A 30 -10.25 -0.34 -0.39
C LEU A 30 -11.28 0.41 -1.24
N PRO A 31 -12.02 1.37 -0.65
CA PRO A 31 -12.86 2.30 -1.40
C PRO A 31 -12.07 3.01 -2.52
N PRO A 32 -12.69 3.30 -3.67
CA PRO A 32 -11.98 3.83 -4.83
C PRO A 32 -11.25 5.16 -4.54
N GLU A 33 -11.82 6.02 -3.70
CA GLU A 33 -11.20 7.28 -3.29
C GLU A 33 -9.95 7.05 -2.42
N ALA A 34 -9.99 6.05 -1.53
CA ALA A 34 -8.86 5.74 -0.66
C ALA A 34 -7.75 5.02 -1.43
N ASN A 35 -8.12 4.09 -2.32
CA ASN A 35 -7.20 3.42 -3.23
C ASN A 35 -6.43 4.45 -4.07
N ARG A 36 -7.15 5.36 -4.74
CA ARG A 36 -6.55 6.44 -5.53
C ARG A 36 -5.57 7.29 -4.71
N ARG A 37 -5.92 7.66 -3.47
CA ARG A 37 -5.03 8.45 -2.60
C ARG A 37 -3.75 7.71 -2.25
N LEU A 38 -3.82 6.41 -1.98
CA LEU A 38 -2.64 5.61 -1.66
C LEU A 38 -1.74 5.41 -2.89
N VAL A 39 -2.31 5.31 -4.10
CA VAL A 39 -1.54 5.28 -5.35
C VAL A 39 -0.85 6.62 -5.63
N GLU A 40 -1.57 7.74 -5.51
CA GLU A 40 -1.05 9.08 -5.79
C GLU A 40 -0.04 9.58 -4.73
N ALA A 41 -0.22 9.16 -3.47
CA ALA A 41 0.61 9.59 -2.34
C ALA A 41 0.87 8.44 -1.37
N PRO A 42 1.65 7.43 -1.78
CA PRO A 42 1.92 6.25 -0.94
C PRO A 42 2.71 6.66 0.31
N PRO A 43 2.27 6.23 1.51
CA PRO A 43 3.06 6.41 2.72
C PRO A 43 4.44 5.78 2.59
N ALA A 44 5.46 6.49 3.07
CA ALA A 44 6.80 5.97 3.14
C ALA A 44 6.91 4.94 4.27
N GLY A 45 7.25 3.70 3.91
CA GLY A 45 7.58 2.65 4.87
C GLY A 45 6.41 1.73 5.22
N VAL A 46 6.79 0.51 5.61
CA VAL A 46 5.90 -0.64 5.72
C VAL A 46 4.82 -0.44 6.79
N ASP A 47 5.18 0.01 7.99
CA ASP A 47 4.22 0.20 9.08
C ASP A 47 3.24 1.35 8.77
N ALA A 48 3.73 2.47 8.25
CA ALA A 48 2.87 3.62 7.90
C ALA A 48 1.87 3.28 6.78
N PHE A 49 2.30 2.52 5.78
CA PHE A 49 1.41 2.07 4.72
C PHE A 49 0.41 1.03 5.23
N THR A 50 0.86 0.10 6.09
CA THR A 50 -0.03 -0.85 6.75
C THR A 50 -1.13 -0.10 7.50
N ASP A 51 -0.79 0.87 8.34
CA ASP A 51 -1.76 1.64 9.11
C ASP A 51 -2.71 2.41 8.18
N ALA A 52 -2.22 3.00 7.09
CA ALA A 52 -3.05 3.69 6.12
C ALA A 52 -4.04 2.77 5.39
N VAL A 53 -3.68 1.50 5.12
CA VAL A 53 -4.61 0.50 4.59
C VAL A 53 -5.72 0.17 5.60
N PHE A 54 -5.36 0.01 6.89
CA PHE A 54 -6.36 -0.24 7.94
C PHE A 54 -7.31 0.94 8.11
N GLU A 55 -6.80 2.16 8.11
CA GLU A 55 -7.62 3.39 8.15
C GLU A 55 -8.54 3.49 6.93
N ALA A 56 -8.03 3.22 5.73
CA ALA A 56 -8.79 3.26 4.48
C ALA A 56 -9.93 2.23 4.42
N GLU A 57 -9.73 1.06 5.03
CA GLU A 57 -10.74 -0.01 5.14
C GLU A 57 -11.75 0.26 6.27
N GLY A 58 -11.52 1.28 7.11
CA GLY A 58 -12.36 1.60 8.28
C GLY A 58 -12.07 0.72 9.50
N MET A 59 -10.86 0.15 9.60
CA MET A 59 -10.40 -0.73 10.67
C MET A 59 -9.31 -0.12 11.57
N GLY A 60 -9.01 1.17 11.46
CA GLY A 60 -7.87 1.85 12.13
C GLY A 60 -7.73 1.65 13.64
N ASP A 61 -8.85 1.53 14.38
CA ASP A 61 -8.86 1.35 15.84
C ASP A 61 -8.83 -0.14 16.27
N MET A 62 -8.94 -1.08 15.32
CA MET A 62 -9.15 -2.48 15.66
C MET A 62 -7.83 -3.22 15.93
N SER A 63 -7.68 -3.78 17.13
CA SER A 63 -6.50 -4.56 17.52
C SER A 63 -6.54 -6.00 16.95
N TYR A 64 -6.41 -6.14 15.63
CA TYR A 64 -6.20 -7.45 14.99
C TYR A 64 -4.73 -7.71 14.77
N THR A 65 -4.02 -8.14 15.82
CA THR A 65 -2.56 -8.31 15.79
C THR A 65 -2.10 -9.32 14.73
N ASP A 66 -2.82 -10.43 14.53
CA ASP A 66 -2.48 -11.42 13.50
C ASP A 66 -2.84 -10.97 12.08
N LEU A 67 -3.94 -10.23 11.89
CA LEU A 67 -4.30 -9.68 10.58
C LEU A 67 -3.34 -8.56 10.18
N ARG A 68 -3.00 -7.67 11.12
CA ARG A 68 -2.01 -6.61 10.91
C ARG A 68 -0.65 -7.19 10.54
N ARG A 69 -0.24 -8.31 11.17
CA ARG A 69 0.99 -9.02 10.78
C ARG A 69 0.95 -9.51 9.33
N GLN A 70 -0.19 -10.05 8.89
CA GLN A 70 -0.35 -10.56 7.52
C GLN A 70 -0.33 -9.42 6.48
N VAL A 71 -1.09 -8.36 6.71
CA VAL A 71 -1.08 -7.17 5.84
C VAL A 71 0.32 -6.59 5.76
N ARG A 72 0.98 -6.39 6.92
CA ARG A 72 2.35 -5.88 6.99
C ARG A 72 3.33 -6.73 6.17
N ALA A 73 3.21 -8.05 6.20
CA ALA A 73 4.09 -8.94 5.45
C ALA A 73 3.92 -8.80 3.92
N VAL A 74 2.69 -8.58 3.44
CA VAL A 74 2.44 -8.31 2.02
C VAL A 74 3.02 -6.95 1.62
N VAL A 75 2.79 -5.92 2.44
CA VAL A 75 3.33 -4.57 2.22
C VAL A 75 4.86 -4.60 2.16
N ASP A 76 5.51 -5.26 3.12
CA ASP A 76 6.98 -5.41 3.18
C ASP A 76 7.54 -6.08 1.91
N GLN A 77 6.87 -7.15 1.46
CA GLN A 77 7.28 -7.86 0.25
C GLN A 77 7.28 -6.96 -0.99
N HIS A 78 6.23 -6.16 -1.20
CA HIS A 78 6.17 -5.23 -2.33
C HIS A 78 7.19 -4.10 -2.17
N MET A 79 7.22 -3.44 -1.01
CA MET A 79 8.13 -2.32 -0.77
C MET A 79 9.62 -2.69 -0.85
N SER A 80 9.98 -3.96 -0.61
CA SER A 80 11.36 -4.43 -0.76
C SER A 80 11.89 -4.31 -2.20
N ARG A 81 10.98 -4.23 -3.19
CA ARG A 81 11.28 -4.14 -4.62
C ARG A 81 11.23 -2.71 -5.16
N TRP A 82 10.67 -1.78 -4.38
CA TRP A 82 10.52 -0.40 -4.82
C TRP A 82 11.88 0.25 -5.10
N PRO A 83 11.95 1.16 -6.08
CA PRO A 83 13.14 1.97 -6.28
C PRO A 83 13.46 2.70 -4.99
N ARG A 84 14.72 2.60 -4.54
CA ARG A 84 15.18 3.32 -3.35
C ARG A 84 15.17 4.81 -3.67
N ARG A 85 14.18 5.52 -3.13
CA ARG A 85 14.13 6.99 -3.12
C ARG A 85 15.25 7.59 -2.27
#